data_AF-W6NL57-F1
#
_entry.id   AF-W6NL57-F1
#
_cell.length_a   1.000
_cell.length_b   1.000
_cell.length_c   1.000
_cell.angle_alpha   90.00
_cell.angle_beta   90.00
_cell.angle_gamma   90.00
#
_symmetry.space_group_name_H-M   'P 1'
#
loop_
_entity.id
_entity.type
_entity.pdbx_description
1 polymer ?
#
loop_
_entity_poly.entity_id
_entity_poly.type
_entity_poly.pdbx_seq_one_letter_code
_entity_poly.pdbx_strand_id
1 'polypeptide(L)'
;MFGFDRTRTAEVLGEEISEMIMAREDYCKPVRLLLREIIRFFHRNEFPFYTLANSYLSTIVDEVAKSEHGIQDHVFRCASELLSAVTLMSISASVREAFNARRTGSNYTPDLVLVHDRFENALSEYLEGIVRWLQGVRHIFPSAREYLQAYHKLLFMERPEVYCALEQGPTEAEYMTCFKVICECRLKESILRMIIGEHITMLDNQEAIRLIEGLTKRAVENRVAADAHLPLIALSNPVQLIDRLFQLSGYRCQPGVTMPDEFNCFATKKYYWKAWYIVMMWACAGKVGSEMEKIYSTYPQLRLFIHMVLVKSFRFPLEFEGKTPEEWEAVEAETTEKEKEAILAMESFLSKSSMEEESSKLIGTICFNQPRGMPRRPPEPVIRKLEVLAIDCSMASRLCECRQPDMVDQLIRNVGPSKAMPAIQELFATNSSAIEAMPASTLCQYLHYDLQRRKVAKVDESSALHM
;
A
#
# COMPACT_ATOMS: atom_id res chain seq x y z
N MET A 1 45.40 3.94 -13.01
CA MET A 1 44.04 4.52 -12.99
C MET A 1 43.24 3.79 -14.08
N PHE A 2 42.88 2.52 -13.86
CA PHE A 2 41.94 1.83 -14.73
C PHE A 2 40.54 2.21 -14.25
N GLY A 3 39.83 3.04 -15.02
CA GLY A 3 38.43 3.29 -14.77
C GLY A 3 37.66 2.01 -15.06
N PHE A 4 37.48 1.17 -14.04
CA PHE A 4 36.60 0.01 -14.15
C PHE A 4 35.17 0.50 -14.34
N ASP A 5 34.52 0.09 -15.43
CA ASP A 5 33.09 0.25 -15.59
C ASP A 5 32.39 -0.63 -14.54
N ARG A 6 31.84 0.02 -13.51
CA ARG A 6 31.19 -0.62 -12.37
C ARG A 6 29.94 -1.39 -12.79
N THR A 7 29.19 -0.85 -13.74
CA THR A 7 27.96 -1.47 -14.26
C THR A 7 28.33 -2.73 -15.02
N ARG A 8 29.30 -2.62 -15.95
CA ARG A 8 29.77 -3.79 -16.70
C ARG A 8 30.38 -4.86 -15.80
N THR A 9 31.09 -4.47 -14.76
CA THR A 9 31.65 -5.41 -13.78
C THR A 9 30.54 -6.16 -13.03
N ALA A 10 29.48 -5.47 -12.61
CA ALA A 10 28.36 -6.10 -11.93
C ALA A 10 27.52 -6.98 -12.86
N GLU A 11 27.40 -6.64 -14.15
CA GLU A 11 26.78 -7.50 -15.17
C GLU A 11 27.53 -8.82 -15.28
N VAL A 12 28.84 -8.77 -15.53
CA VAL A 12 29.68 -9.98 -15.68
C VAL A 12 29.69 -10.79 -14.39
N LEU A 13 29.77 -10.14 -13.22
CA LEU A 13 29.67 -10.85 -11.94
C LEU A 13 28.31 -11.55 -11.78
N GLY A 14 27.22 -10.93 -12.23
CA GLY A 14 25.89 -11.55 -12.20
C GLY A 14 25.81 -12.82 -13.05
N GLU A 15 26.34 -12.77 -14.27
CA GLU A 15 26.42 -13.89 -15.21
C GLU A 15 27.20 -15.06 -14.58
N GLU A 16 28.47 -14.82 -14.23
CA GLU A 16 29.37 -15.86 -13.69
C GLU A 16 28.85 -16.47 -12.38
N ILE A 17 28.32 -15.64 -11.48
CA ILE A 17 27.77 -16.13 -10.22
C ILE A 17 26.54 -17.00 -10.45
N SER A 18 25.69 -16.65 -11.41
CA SER A 18 24.52 -17.47 -11.73
C SER A 18 24.93 -18.86 -12.22
N GLU A 19 25.92 -18.96 -13.12
CA GLU A 19 26.44 -20.22 -13.63
C GLU A 19 27.03 -21.10 -12.52
N MET A 20 27.80 -20.49 -11.60
CA MET A 20 28.36 -21.19 -10.45
C MET A 20 27.25 -21.78 -9.55
N ILE A 21 26.20 -21.01 -9.24
CA ILE A 21 25.09 -21.47 -8.39
C ILE A 21 24.28 -22.55 -9.10
N MET A 22 24.06 -22.42 -10.41
CA MET A 22 23.37 -23.45 -11.20
C MET A 22 24.15 -24.76 -11.25
N ALA A 23 25.49 -24.70 -11.26
CA ALA A 23 26.34 -25.88 -11.30
C ALA A 23 26.27 -26.71 -9.99
N ARG A 24 26.40 -26.08 -8.81
CA ARG A 24 26.33 -26.76 -7.50
C ARG A 24 25.86 -25.85 -6.37
N GLU A 25 25.04 -26.40 -5.47
CA GLU A 25 24.58 -25.72 -4.24
C GLU A 25 25.74 -25.29 -3.32
N ASP A 26 26.82 -26.10 -3.26
CA ASP A 26 28.00 -25.84 -2.43
C ASP A 26 28.70 -24.50 -2.74
N TYR A 27 28.51 -23.95 -3.95
CA TYR A 27 29.07 -22.65 -4.32
C TYR A 27 28.37 -21.46 -3.67
N CYS A 28 27.16 -21.63 -3.11
CA CYS A 28 26.42 -20.54 -2.49
C CYS A 28 27.20 -19.84 -1.36
N LYS A 29 27.88 -20.61 -0.49
CA LYS A 29 28.65 -20.05 0.62
C LYS A 29 29.92 -19.32 0.16
N PRO A 30 30.80 -19.91 -0.69
CA PRO A 30 31.94 -19.21 -1.28
C PRO A 30 31.55 -17.94 -2.05
N VAL A 31 30.48 -18.00 -2.86
CA VAL A 31 29.99 -16.84 -3.62
C VAL A 31 29.57 -15.72 -2.68
N ARG A 32 28.84 -16.02 -1.59
CA ARG A 32 28.46 -15.01 -0.58
C ARG A 32 29.67 -14.33 0.04
N LEU A 33 30.72 -15.09 0.37
CA LEU A 33 31.97 -14.53 0.89
C LEU A 33 32.65 -13.60 -0.14
N LEU A 34 32.73 -14.04 -1.40
CA LEU A 34 33.31 -13.25 -2.47
C LEU A 34 32.55 -11.93 -2.66
N LEU A 35 31.22 -11.99 -2.76
CA LEU A 35 30.38 -10.80 -2.92
C LEU A 35 30.55 -9.82 -1.77
N ARG A 36 30.66 -10.30 -0.53
CA ARG A 36 30.91 -9.44 0.62
C ARG A 36 32.22 -8.68 0.47
N GLU A 37 33.31 -9.34 0.08
CA GLU A 37 34.60 -8.67 -0.10
C GLU A 37 34.59 -7.71 -1.32
N ILE A 38 33.89 -8.07 -2.40
CA ILE A 38 33.68 -7.17 -3.55
C ILE A 38 32.90 -5.94 -3.11
N ILE A 39 31.75 -6.08 -2.45
CA ILE A 39 30.93 -4.96 -2.00
C ILE A 39 31.72 -4.05 -1.05
N ARG A 40 32.53 -4.62 -0.15
CA ARG A 40 33.48 -3.86 0.67
C ARG A 40 34.42 -3.07 -0.22
N PHE A 41 35.06 -3.67 -1.22
CA PHE A 41 35.96 -2.92 -2.12
C PHE A 41 35.31 -1.68 -2.77
N PHE A 42 34.00 -1.70 -3.02
CA PHE A 42 33.24 -0.58 -3.58
C PHE A 42 32.96 0.59 -2.60
N HIS A 43 33.53 0.60 -1.39
CA HIS A 43 33.37 1.57 -0.28
C HIS A 43 32.80 2.96 -0.62
N ARG A 44 33.36 3.68 -1.62
CA ARG A 44 32.98 5.07 -1.96
C ARG A 44 32.01 5.22 -3.13
N ASN A 45 31.91 4.19 -3.97
CA ASN A 45 31.28 4.29 -5.28
C ASN A 45 29.91 3.61 -5.34
N GLU A 46 29.42 3.05 -4.22
CA GLU A 46 28.17 2.26 -4.15
C GLU A 46 28.20 1.05 -5.09
N PHE A 47 27.85 -0.12 -4.56
CA PHE A 47 27.79 -1.33 -5.37
C PHE A 47 26.48 -1.33 -6.18
N PRO A 48 26.51 -1.48 -7.52
CA PRO A 48 25.30 -1.50 -8.34
C PRO A 48 24.57 -2.84 -8.22
N PHE A 49 24.00 -3.10 -7.03
CA PHE A 49 23.34 -4.35 -6.70
C PHE A 49 22.14 -4.67 -7.60
N TYR A 50 21.43 -3.66 -8.10
CA TYR A 50 20.32 -3.85 -9.03
C TYR A 50 20.80 -4.41 -10.38
N THR A 51 21.94 -3.93 -10.89
CA THR A 51 22.54 -4.42 -12.14
C THR A 51 22.97 -5.87 -11.99
N LEU A 52 23.64 -6.20 -10.88
CA LEU A 52 24.00 -7.58 -10.57
C LEU A 52 22.76 -8.47 -10.49
N ALA A 53 21.71 -8.02 -9.80
CA ALA A 53 20.48 -8.79 -9.65
C ALA A 53 19.81 -9.06 -11.00
N ASN A 54 19.69 -8.05 -11.85
CA ASN A 54 19.09 -8.19 -13.18
C ASN A 54 19.90 -9.16 -14.05
N SER A 55 21.22 -9.02 -14.07
CA SER A 55 22.10 -9.92 -14.82
C SER A 55 22.04 -11.37 -14.32
N TYR A 56 22.15 -11.56 -13.01
CA TYR A 56 22.06 -12.86 -12.35
C TYR A 56 20.72 -13.57 -12.65
N LEU A 57 19.60 -12.85 -12.55
CA LEU A 57 18.28 -13.40 -12.79
C LEU A 57 17.99 -13.64 -14.28
N SER A 58 18.47 -12.77 -15.18
CA SER A 58 18.34 -12.96 -16.63
C SER A 58 19.08 -14.21 -17.08
N THR A 59 20.30 -14.41 -16.59
CA THR A 59 21.12 -15.57 -16.94
C THR A 59 20.47 -16.87 -16.47
N ILE A 60 19.86 -16.89 -15.27
CA ILE A 60 19.06 -18.02 -14.83
C ILE A 60 17.94 -18.32 -15.82
N VAL A 61 17.18 -17.31 -16.26
CA VAL A 61 16.08 -17.50 -17.22
C VAL A 61 16.57 -18.06 -18.55
N ASP A 62 17.68 -17.52 -19.07
CA ASP A 62 18.28 -17.96 -20.33
C ASP A 62 18.76 -19.41 -20.25
N GLU A 63 19.36 -19.81 -19.13
CA GLU A 63 19.79 -21.19 -18.89
C GLU A 63 18.62 -22.15 -18.64
N VAL A 64 17.55 -21.72 -17.94
CA VAL A 64 16.30 -22.51 -17.87
C VAL A 64 15.80 -22.81 -19.27
N ALA A 65 15.74 -21.79 -20.14
CA ALA A 65 15.18 -21.91 -21.48
C ALA A 65 15.97 -22.90 -22.36
N LYS A 66 17.27 -23.08 -22.08
CA LYS A 66 18.15 -24.04 -22.76
C LYS A 66 18.10 -25.44 -22.16
N SER A 67 17.68 -25.59 -20.91
CA SER A 67 17.71 -26.87 -20.18
C SER A 67 16.49 -27.74 -20.49
N GLU A 68 16.72 -28.94 -21.04
CA GLU A 68 15.67 -29.97 -21.20
C GLU A 68 15.23 -30.59 -19.86
N HIS A 69 16.07 -30.54 -18.83
CA HIS A 69 15.86 -31.22 -17.54
C HIS A 69 15.34 -30.27 -16.44
N GLY A 70 15.08 -29.00 -16.77
CA GLY A 70 14.73 -27.96 -15.80
C GLY A 70 15.92 -27.49 -14.95
N ILE A 71 15.63 -26.80 -13.84
CA ILE A 71 16.62 -26.31 -12.88
C ILE A 71 16.39 -26.92 -11.50
N GLN A 72 17.48 -27.12 -10.75
CA GLN A 72 17.44 -27.63 -9.38
C GLN A 72 16.84 -26.61 -8.39
N ASP A 73 16.05 -27.08 -7.44
CA ASP A 73 15.33 -26.26 -6.45
C ASP A 73 16.24 -25.32 -5.65
N HIS A 74 17.50 -25.71 -5.42
CA HIS A 74 18.45 -24.89 -4.67
C HIS A 74 18.75 -23.56 -5.34
N VAL A 75 18.65 -23.46 -6.67
CA VAL A 75 19.01 -22.24 -7.43
C VAL A 75 18.14 -21.07 -7.00
N PHE A 76 16.83 -21.28 -6.84
CA PHE A 76 15.90 -20.20 -6.46
C PHE A 76 15.98 -19.83 -4.99
N ARG A 77 16.26 -20.80 -4.13
CA ARG A 77 16.57 -20.57 -2.71
C ARG A 77 17.84 -19.74 -2.56
N CYS A 78 18.91 -20.13 -3.25
CA CYS A 78 20.18 -19.40 -3.29
C CYS A 78 19.98 -18.01 -3.87
N ALA A 79 19.24 -17.86 -4.97
CA ALA A 79 18.92 -16.56 -5.56
C ALA A 79 18.26 -15.62 -4.54
N SER A 80 17.24 -16.11 -3.84
CA SER A 80 16.51 -15.32 -2.85
C SER A 80 17.38 -14.94 -1.65
N GLU A 81 18.27 -15.82 -1.20
CA GLU A 81 19.22 -15.54 -0.12
C GLU A 81 20.31 -14.56 -0.54
N LEU A 82 20.93 -14.80 -1.68
CA LEU A 82 22.02 -14.03 -2.24
C LEU A 82 21.60 -12.59 -2.50
N LEU A 83 20.49 -12.38 -3.22
CA LEU A 83 20.04 -11.05 -3.61
C LEU A 83 19.56 -10.22 -2.41
N SER A 84 18.87 -10.84 -1.45
CA SER A 84 18.53 -10.17 -0.19
C SER A 84 19.79 -9.78 0.60
N ALA A 85 20.77 -10.67 0.70
CA ALA A 85 22.03 -10.38 1.39
C ALA A 85 22.85 -9.29 0.69
N VAL A 86 22.99 -9.35 -0.64
CA VAL A 86 23.71 -8.35 -1.45
C VAL A 86 23.10 -6.96 -1.29
N THR A 87 21.78 -6.86 -1.35
CA THR A 87 21.08 -5.58 -1.17
C THR A 87 21.37 -4.98 0.22
N LEU A 88 21.30 -5.80 1.28
CA LEU A 88 21.61 -5.36 2.64
C LEU A 88 23.08 -5.00 2.84
N MET A 89 24.01 -5.78 2.29
CA MET A 89 25.45 -5.51 2.34
C MET A 89 25.85 -4.25 1.57
N SER A 90 25.08 -3.87 0.55
CA SER A 90 25.33 -2.68 -0.26
C SER A 90 25.00 -1.36 0.47
N ILE A 91 24.39 -1.44 1.66
CA ILE A 91 24.08 -0.29 2.50
C ILE A 91 25.35 0.18 3.21
N SER A 92 26.02 1.16 2.59
CA SER A 92 27.25 1.76 3.10
C SER A 92 27.02 2.67 4.31
N ALA A 93 28.10 3.03 5.01
CA ALA A 93 28.05 3.96 6.14
C ALA A 93 27.45 5.31 5.76
N SER A 94 27.76 5.83 4.55
CA SER A 94 27.19 7.08 4.03
C SER A 94 25.69 6.98 3.75
N VAL A 95 25.20 5.82 3.29
CA VAL A 95 23.76 5.61 3.12
C VAL A 95 23.07 5.62 4.49
N ARG A 96 23.64 4.91 5.48
CA ARG A 96 23.09 4.92 6.85
C ARG A 96 23.08 6.33 7.45
N GLU A 97 24.14 7.09 7.24
CA GLU A 97 24.25 8.49 7.67
C GLU A 97 23.21 9.37 6.99
N ALA A 98 23.03 9.26 5.66
CA ALA A 98 22.05 10.04 4.92
C ALA A 98 20.61 9.80 5.41
N PHE A 99 20.22 8.54 5.58
CA PHE A 99 18.90 8.20 6.12
C PHE A 99 18.76 8.64 7.58
N ASN A 100 19.83 8.57 8.39
CA ASN A 100 19.79 9.06 9.76
C ASN A 100 19.61 10.58 9.85
N ALA A 101 20.38 11.35 9.07
CA ALA A 101 20.26 12.79 8.97
C ALA A 101 18.86 13.22 8.52
N ARG A 102 18.25 12.49 7.57
CA ARG A 102 16.87 12.69 7.12
C ARG A 102 15.84 12.43 8.23
N ARG A 103 16.03 11.40 9.07
CA ARG A 103 15.12 11.12 10.21
C ARG A 103 15.19 12.21 11.27
N THR A 104 16.39 12.64 11.64
CA THR A 104 16.61 13.59 12.72
C THR A 104 16.42 15.04 12.27
N GLY A 105 16.44 15.31 10.97
CA GLY A 105 16.43 16.65 10.40
C GLY A 105 17.72 17.44 10.68
N SER A 106 18.77 16.77 11.17
CA SER A 106 20.04 17.39 11.53
C SER A 106 21.13 17.05 10.51
N ASN A 107 21.89 18.07 10.08
CA ASN A 107 23.02 17.92 9.16
C ASN A 107 22.70 17.20 7.83
N TYR A 108 21.48 17.33 7.30
CA TYR A 108 21.11 16.76 6.00
C TYR A 108 21.66 17.62 4.85
N THR A 109 22.95 17.43 4.56
CA THR A 109 23.67 18.19 3.53
C THR A 109 23.25 17.79 2.11
N PRO A 110 23.48 18.65 1.10
CA PRO A 110 23.20 18.30 -0.31
C PRO A 110 23.87 17.00 -0.77
N ASP A 111 25.07 16.70 -0.29
CA ASP A 111 25.77 15.46 -0.61
C ASP A 111 25.05 14.22 -0.06
N LEU A 112 24.53 14.31 1.17
CA LEU A 112 23.74 13.23 1.78
C LEU A 112 22.39 13.06 1.08
N VAL A 113 21.77 14.15 0.59
CA VAL A 113 20.57 14.08 -0.26
C VAL A 113 20.85 13.29 -1.54
N LEU A 114 21.99 13.56 -2.20
CA LEU A 114 22.38 12.82 -3.41
C LEU A 114 22.67 11.34 -3.13
N VAL A 115 23.24 11.00 -1.97
CA VAL A 115 23.44 9.59 -1.55
C VAL A 115 22.09 8.92 -1.29
N HIS A 116 21.20 9.57 -0.56
CA HIS A 116 19.84 9.09 -0.30
C HIS A 116 19.09 8.80 -1.60
N ASP A 117 19.01 9.78 -2.50
CA ASP A 117 18.22 9.68 -3.73
C ASP A 117 18.79 8.64 -4.70
N ARG A 118 20.13 8.49 -4.74
CA ARG A 118 20.76 7.43 -5.54
C ARG A 118 20.43 6.04 -5.00
N PHE A 119 20.56 5.82 -3.70
CA PHE A 119 20.25 4.53 -3.09
C PHE A 119 18.75 4.19 -3.23
N GLU A 120 17.86 5.16 -3.01
CA GLU A 120 16.42 4.94 -3.16
C GLU A 120 16.03 4.59 -4.60
N ASN A 121 16.64 5.25 -5.59
CA ASN A 121 16.43 4.92 -7.00
C ASN A 121 16.97 3.53 -7.34
N ALA A 122 18.18 3.18 -6.89
CA ALA A 122 18.75 1.86 -7.10
C ALA A 122 17.89 0.74 -6.48
N LEU A 123 17.37 0.96 -5.26
CA LEU A 123 16.45 0.00 -4.64
C LEU A 123 15.13 -0.10 -5.41
N SER A 124 14.60 1.02 -5.90
CA SER A 124 13.37 1.01 -6.70
C SER A 124 13.55 0.23 -8.00
N GLU A 125 14.67 0.43 -8.71
CA GLU A 125 15.02 -0.32 -9.93
C GLU A 125 15.21 -1.80 -9.64
N TYR A 126 15.84 -2.14 -8.51
CA TYR A 126 15.93 -3.52 -8.04
C TYR A 126 14.54 -4.13 -7.84
N LEU A 127 13.65 -3.48 -7.08
CA LEU A 127 12.31 -4.02 -6.80
C LEU A 127 11.48 -4.19 -8.09
N GLU A 128 11.56 -3.25 -9.04
CA GLU A 128 10.96 -3.41 -10.36
C GLU A 128 11.57 -4.59 -11.15
N GLY A 129 12.90 -4.72 -11.14
CA GLY A 129 13.60 -5.87 -11.74
C GLY A 129 13.12 -7.21 -11.18
N ILE A 130 13.05 -7.31 -9.84
CA ILE A 130 12.56 -8.49 -9.12
C ILE A 130 11.12 -8.84 -9.50
N VAL A 131 10.18 -7.88 -9.42
CA VAL A 131 8.77 -8.17 -9.71
C VAL A 131 8.59 -8.55 -11.17
N ARG A 132 9.29 -7.89 -12.10
CA ARG A 132 9.26 -8.22 -13.54
C ARG A 132 9.77 -9.64 -13.78
N TRP A 133 10.89 -9.99 -13.15
CA TRP A 133 11.43 -11.35 -13.23
C TRP A 133 10.42 -12.36 -12.70
N LEU A 134 9.96 -12.20 -11.45
CA LEU A 134 9.01 -13.12 -10.81
C LEU A 134 7.77 -13.38 -11.69
N GLN A 135 7.22 -12.34 -12.33
CA GLN A 135 6.07 -12.49 -13.24
C GLN A 135 6.35 -13.41 -14.43
N GLY A 136 7.57 -13.36 -14.98
CA GLY A 136 7.97 -14.20 -16.12
C GLY A 136 8.30 -15.64 -15.73
N VAL A 137 8.53 -15.92 -14.44
CA VAL A 137 9.15 -17.18 -14.02
C VAL A 137 8.29 -18.09 -13.15
N ARG A 138 6.97 -17.88 -13.04
CA ARG A 138 6.12 -18.77 -12.20
C ARG A 138 6.32 -20.27 -12.49
N HIS A 139 6.51 -20.63 -13.76
CA HIS A 139 6.61 -22.02 -14.23
C HIS A 139 7.85 -22.75 -13.74
N ILE A 140 8.89 -22.03 -13.31
CA ILE A 140 10.16 -22.64 -12.86
C ILE A 140 10.19 -22.91 -11.35
N PHE A 141 9.22 -22.39 -10.60
CA PHE A 141 9.13 -22.64 -9.16
C PHE A 141 8.47 -23.99 -8.86
N PRO A 142 9.02 -24.79 -7.93
CA PRO A 142 8.50 -26.12 -7.62
C PRO A 142 7.08 -26.07 -7.04
N SER A 143 6.77 -25.02 -6.27
CA SER A 143 5.46 -24.83 -5.68
C SER A 143 4.99 -23.37 -5.71
N ALA A 144 3.67 -23.18 -5.65
CA ALA A 144 3.06 -21.85 -5.50
C ALA A 144 3.50 -21.16 -4.18
N ARG A 145 3.81 -21.96 -3.16
CA ARG A 145 4.29 -21.47 -1.86
C ARG A 145 5.68 -20.86 -1.98
N GLU A 146 6.62 -21.54 -2.61
CA GLU A 146 7.99 -21.03 -2.78
C GLU A 146 8.02 -19.81 -3.70
N TYR A 147 7.18 -19.80 -4.73
CA TYR A 147 6.98 -18.62 -5.56
C TYR A 147 6.53 -17.40 -4.74
N LEU A 148 5.55 -17.59 -3.86
CA LEU A 148 5.07 -16.52 -2.98
C LEU A 148 6.12 -16.11 -1.94
N GLN A 149 6.89 -17.07 -1.40
CA GLN A 149 7.99 -16.78 -0.48
C GLN A 149 9.09 -15.96 -1.16
N ALA A 150 9.36 -16.18 -2.46
CA ALA A 150 10.31 -15.37 -3.21
C ALA A 150 9.86 -13.91 -3.30
N TYR A 151 8.56 -13.63 -3.53
CA TYR A 151 8.01 -12.27 -3.42
C TYR A 151 8.26 -11.67 -2.04
N HIS A 152 7.93 -12.38 -0.97
CA HIS A 152 8.06 -11.84 0.38
C HIS A 152 9.52 -11.57 0.78
N LYS A 153 10.44 -12.45 0.37
CA LYS A 153 11.86 -12.34 0.70
C LYS A 153 12.58 -11.28 -0.15
N LEU A 154 12.36 -11.27 -1.46
CA LEU A 154 13.05 -10.34 -2.36
C LEU A 154 12.48 -8.92 -2.30
N LEU A 155 11.21 -8.76 -1.93
CA LEU A 155 10.59 -7.45 -1.71
C LEU A 155 10.73 -6.94 -0.27
N PHE A 156 11.47 -7.62 0.61
CA PHE A 156 11.68 -7.22 2.01
C PHE A 156 10.39 -7.11 2.83
N MET A 157 9.51 -8.10 2.70
CA MET A 157 8.24 -8.22 3.42
C MET A 157 8.22 -9.29 4.51
N GLU A 158 9.19 -10.20 4.52
CA GLU A 158 9.38 -11.15 5.65
C GLU A 158 9.74 -10.43 6.96
N ARG A 159 9.63 -11.18 8.07
CA ARG A 159 10.03 -10.67 9.39
C ARG A 159 11.54 -10.38 9.45
N PRO A 160 12.00 -9.41 10.26
CA PRO A 160 13.41 -9.05 10.34
C PRO A 160 14.33 -10.23 10.68
N GLU A 161 13.87 -11.20 11.47
CA GLU A 161 14.69 -12.34 11.89
C GLU A 161 15.13 -13.21 10.69
N VAL A 162 14.33 -13.25 9.62
CA VAL A 162 14.65 -14.01 8.40
C VAL A 162 15.88 -13.45 7.70
N TYR A 163 16.06 -12.13 7.69
CA TYR A 163 17.21 -11.51 7.04
C TYR A 163 18.41 -11.39 7.99
N CYS A 164 18.18 -11.27 9.30
CA CYS A 164 19.25 -11.30 10.31
C CYS A 164 19.98 -12.66 10.31
N ALA A 165 19.27 -13.74 10.00
CA ALA A 165 19.81 -15.09 9.90
C ALA A 165 20.59 -15.36 8.58
N LEU A 166 20.67 -14.40 7.65
CA LEU A 166 21.42 -14.58 6.41
C LEU A 166 22.91 -14.69 6.70
N GLU A 167 23.51 -15.86 6.47
CA GLU A 167 24.94 -15.99 6.73
C GLU A 167 25.76 -15.10 5.79
N GLN A 168 26.77 -14.44 6.35
CA GLN A 168 27.62 -13.44 5.69
C GLN A 168 26.91 -12.12 5.31
N GLY A 169 25.70 -11.86 5.82
CA GLY A 169 25.04 -10.55 5.75
C GLY A 169 25.67 -9.49 6.68
N PRO A 170 24.98 -8.35 6.89
CA PRO A 170 25.39 -7.36 7.89
C PRO A 170 25.56 -7.98 9.28
N THR A 171 26.39 -7.35 10.12
CA THR A 171 26.52 -7.79 11.53
C THR A 171 25.18 -7.61 12.26
N GLU A 172 24.93 -8.39 13.31
CA GLU A 172 23.70 -8.28 14.11
C GLU A 172 23.46 -6.85 14.64
N ALA A 173 24.54 -6.15 14.98
CA ALA A 173 24.50 -4.74 15.40
C ALA A 173 24.11 -3.76 14.28
N GLU A 174 24.46 -4.07 13.02
CA GLU A 174 24.16 -3.20 11.86
C GLU A 174 22.83 -3.56 11.19
N TYR A 175 22.37 -4.81 11.35
CA TYR A 175 21.25 -5.39 10.62
C TYR A 175 19.98 -4.55 10.74
N MET A 176 19.58 -4.19 11.96
CA MET A 176 18.36 -3.40 12.19
C MET A 176 18.41 -2.04 11.50
N THR A 177 19.59 -1.41 11.44
CA THR A 177 19.77 -0.13 10.75
C THR A 177 19.67 -0.31 9.24
N CYS A 178 20.28 -1.36 8.70
CA CYS A 178 20.24 -1.67 7.26
C CYS A 178 18.81 -2.02 6.81
N PHE A 179 18.12 -2.87 7.56
CA PHE A 179 16.74 -3.24 7.25
C PHE A 179 15.81 -2.02 7.30
N LYS A 180 15.99 -1.15 8.31
CA LYS A 180 15.25 0.11 8.42
C LYS A 180 15.44 1.03 7.21
N VAL A 181 16.66 1.13 6.66
CA VAL A 181 16.93 1.90 5.44
C VAL A 181 16.09 1.38 4.25
N ILE A 182 15.99 0.07 4.06
CA ILE A 182 15.17 -0.53 2.99
C ILE A 182 13.68 -0.21 3.20
N CYS A 183 13.19 -0.35 4.42
CA CYS A 183 11.79 -0.11 4.74
C CYS A 183 11.39 1.37 4.63
N GLU A 184 12.32 2.30 4.84
CA GLU A 184 12.12 3.76 4.72
C GLU A 184 12.13 4.28 3.27
N CYS A 185 12.54 3.46 2.30
CA CYS A 185 12.53 3.83 0.89
C CYS A 185 11.10 3.92 0.34
N ARG A 186 10.84 4.95 -0.47
CA ARG A 186 9.51 5.22 -1.03
C ARG A 186 9.06 4.15 -2.03
N LEU A 187 7.77 3.80 -1.98
CA LEU A 187 7.15 2.85 -2.90
C LEU A 187 6.72 3.53 -4.21
N LYS A 188 7.18 3.01 -5.35
CA LYS A 188 6.80 3.52 -6.68
C LYS A 188 5.50 2.89 -7.19
N GLU A 189 4.74 3.68 -7.96
CA GLU A 189 3.50 3.24 -8.63
C GLU A 189 3.73 2.08 -9.61
N SER A 190 4.87 2.05 -10.31
CA SER A 190 5.27 1.00 -11.25
C SER A 190 5.23 -0.40 -10.63
N ILE A 191 5.76 -0.55 -9.42
CA ILE A 191 5.77 -1.82 -8.67
C ILE A 191 4.33 -2.26 -8.38
N LEU A 192 3.47 -1.34 -7.97
CA LEU A 192 2.05 -1.62 -7.71
C LEU A 192 1.31 -2.03 -8.98
N ARG A 193 1.49 -1.29 -10.08
CA ARG A 193 0.89 -1.60 -11.40
C ARG A 193 1.29 -2.97 -11.89
N MET A 194 2.55 -3.33 -11.72
CA MET A 194 3.04 -4.67 -12.06
C MET A 194 2.32 -5.73 -11.23
N ILE A 195 2.33 -5.63 -9.89
CA ILE A 195 1.67 -6.63 -9.03
C ILE A 195 0.16 -6.72 -9.29
N ILE A 196 -0.50 -5.59 -9.55
CA ILE A 196 -1.94 -5.52 -9.82
C ILE A 196 -2.31 -6.17 -11.17
N GLY A 197 -1.39 -6.15 -12.13
CA GLY A 197 -1.56 -6.86 -13.39
C GLY A 197 -2.06 -6.04 -14.56
N GLU A 198 -1.45 -4.88 -14.80
CA GLU A 198 -1.50 -4.28 -16.15
C GLU A 198 -0.77 -5.13 -17.21
N HIS A 199 0.10 -6.04 -16.76
CA HIS A 199 0.77 -7.09 -17.55
C HIS A 199 0.38 -8.48 -17.04
N ILE A 200 0.67 -9.54 -17.80
CA ILE A 200 0.38 -10.94 -17.41
C ILE A 200 1.00 -11.22 -16.04
N THR A 201 0.17 -11.38 -15.00
CA THR A 201 0.62 -11.85 -13.69
C THR A 201 0.22 -13.29 -13.52
N MET A 202 1.16 -14.06 -12.97
CA MET A 202 0.96 -15.45 -12.58
C MET A 202 0.62 -15.57 -11.09
N LEU A 203 0.42 -14.45 -10.40
CA LEU A 203 0.02 -14.39 -9.00
C LEU A 203 -1.48 -14.65 -8.88
N ASP A 204 -1.86 -15.38 -7.84
CA ASP A 204 -3.26 -15.43 -7.45
C ASP A 204 -3.74 -14.04 -7.01
N ASN A 205 -4.96 -13.66 -7.41
CA ASN A 205 -5.52 -12.35 -7.13
C ASN A 205 -5.51 -12.02 -5.62
N GLN A 206 -5.75 -13.01 -4.76
CA GLN A 206 -5.81 -12.81 -3.32
C GLN A 206 -4.43 -12.50 -2.75
N GLU A 207 -3.40 -13.19 -3.25
CA GLU A 207 -2.02 -12.95 -2.85
C GLU A 207 -1.50 -11.61 -3.39
N ALA A 208 -1.90 -11.21 -4.60
CA ALA A 208 -1.60 -9.87 -5.12
C ALA A 208 -2.14 -8.77 -4.20
N ILE A 209 -3.41 -8.86 -3.76
CA ILE A 209 -3.99 -7.89 -2.81
C ILE A 209 -3.22 -7.88 -1.48
N ARG A 210 -2.78 -9.03 -0.97
CA ARG A 210 -2.00 -9.11 0.28
C ARG A 210 -0.61 -8.50 0.14
N LEU A 211 0.07 -8.73 -0.98
CA LEU A 211 1.36 -8.13 -1.27
C LEU A 211 1.24 -6.61 -1.34
N ILE A 212 0.24 -6.09 -2.04
CA ILE A 212 -0.04 -4.64 -2.14
C ILE A 212 -0.35 -4.06 -0.77
N GLU A 213 -1.18 -4.72 0.03
CA GLU A 213 -1.48 -4.30 1.40
C GLU A 213 -0.20 -4.22 2.25
N GLY A 214 0.64 -5.25 2.22
CA GLY A 214 1.87 -5.32 3.01
C GLY A 214 2.90 -4.25 2.61
N LEU A 215 3.10 -4.05 1.29
CA LEU A 215 3.97 -2.98 0.79
C LEU A 215 3.46 -1.60 1.17
N THR A 216 2.14 -1.38 1.05
CA THR A 216 1.51 -0.10 1.40
C THR A 216 1.61 0.16 2.90
N LYS A 217 1.35 -0.84 3.75
CA LYS A 217 1.50 -0.73 5.20
C LYS A 217 2.92 -0.41 5.61
N ARG A 218 3.91 -1.11 5.04
CA ARG A 218 5.33 -0.81 5.27
C ARG A 218 5.66 0.64 4.95
N ALA A 219 5.16 1.16 3.83
CA ALA A 219 5.36 2.56 3.44
C ALA A 219 4.70 3.55 4.42
N VAL A 220 3.54 3.21 4.97
CA VAL A 220 2.86 4.03 6.00
C VAL A 220 3.65 4.01 7.31
N GLU A 221 4.02 2.83 7.81
CA GLU A 221 4.66 2.62 9.10
C GLU A 221 6.09 3.20 9.17
N ASN A 222 6.79 3.26 8.03
CA ASN A 222 8.17 3.75 7.95
C ASN A 222 8.27 5.18 7.40
N ARG A 223 7.14 5.90 7.32
CA ARG A 223 7.14 7.31 6.87
C ARG A 223 7.79 8.20 7.91
N VAL A 224 8.69 9.07 7.48
CA VAL A 224 9.41 10.02 8.36
C VAL A 224 8.79 11.41 8.28
N ALA A 225 9.04 12.26 9.28
CA ALA A 225 8.53 13.64 9.31
C ALA A 225 8.97 14.47 8.09
N ALA A 226 10.16 14.21 7.54
CA ALA A 226 10.64 14.85 6.31
C ALA A 226 9.70 14.63 5.11
N ASP A 227 8.94 13.54 5.07
CA ASP A 227 7.99 13.23 3.99
C ASP A 227 6.62 13.86 4.17
N ALA A 228 6.39 14.64 5.22
CA ALA A 228 5.08 15.21 5.53
C ALA A 228 4.43 15.91 4.31
N HIS A 229 5.25 16.58 3.51
CA HIS A 229 4.88 17.33 2.32
C HIS A 229 4.69 16.49 1.04
N LEU A 230 4.92 15.17 1.09
CA LEU A 230 4.81 14.26 -0.05
C LEU A 230 3.58 13.33 0.10
N PRO A 231 2.95 12.92 -1.03
CA PRO A 231 1.97 11.85 -1.00
C PRO A 231 2.63 10.54 -0.56
N LEU A 232 1.83 9.57 -0.11
CA LEU A 232 2.35 8.25 0.26
C LEU A 232 2.97 7.56 -0.95
N ILE A 233 2.24 7.56 -2.06
CA ILE A 233 2.66 7.08 -3.38
C ILE A 233 2.19 8.13 -4.39
N ALA A 234 3.07 8.56 -5.29
CA ALA A 234 2.69 9.42 -6.40
C ALA A 234 1.97 8.58 -7.47
N LEU A 235 0.65 8.77 -7.61
CA LEU A 235 -0.19 8.03 -8.55
C LEU A 235 -0.55 8.89 -9.77
N SER A 236 -0.22 8.40 -10.95
CA SER A 236 -0.46 9.09 -12.22
C SER A 236 -1.92 8.97 -12.67
N ASN A 237 -2.52 7.79 -12.50
CA ASN A 237 -3.95 7.55 -12.76
C ASN A 237 -4.55 6.68 -11.64
N PRO A 238 -4.94 7.31 -10.52
CA PRO A 238 -5.43 6.57 -9.36
C PRO A 238 -6.77 5.88 -9.63
N VAL A 239 -7.64 6.43 -10.49
CA VAL A 239 -8.94 5.80 -10.82
C VAL A 239 -8.72 4.44 -11.46
N GLN A 240 -7.88 4.37 -12.49
CA GLN A 240 -7.55 3.11 -13.18
C GLN A 240 -6.95 2.08 -12.21
N LEU A 241 -6.00 2.51 -11.37
CA LEU A 241 -5.34 1.61 -10.43
C LEU A 241 -6.31 1.05 -9.38
N ILE A 242 -7.22 1.89 -8.87
CA ILE A 242 -8.25 1.50 -7.91
C ILE A 242 -9.24 0.52 -8.55
N ASP A 243 -9.73 0.81 -9.76
CA ASP A 243 -10.65 -0.11 -10.47
C ASP A 243 -9.99 -1.47 -10.70
N ARG A 244 -8.71 -1.50 -11.09
CA ARG A 244 -7.95 -2.76 -11.25
C ARG A 244 -7.78 -3.50 -9.93
N LEU A 245 -7.52 -2.80 -8.82
CA LEU A 245 -7.48 -3.41 -7.49
C LEU A 245 -8.82 -4.08 -7.12
N PHE A 246 -9.95 -3.45 -7.44
CA PHE A 246 -11.27 -4.04 -7.22
C PHE A 246 -11.55 -5.23 -8.15
N GLN A 247 -11.06 -5.22 -9.38
CA GLN A 247 -11.15 -6.40 -10.27
C GLN A 247 -10.44 -7.61 -9.69
N LEU A 248 -9.31 -7.44 -8.99
CA LEU A 248 -8.64 -8.54 -8.28
C LEU A 248 -9.51 -9.13 -7.17
N SER A 249 -10.36 -8.31 -6.53
CA SER A 249 -11.26 -8.80 -5.48
C SER A 249 -12.44 -9.62 -6.01
N GLY A 250 -12.62 -9.70 -7.34
CA GLY A 250 -13.66 -10.46 -8.02
C GLY A 250 -13.73 -11.92 -7.57
N TYR A 251 -14.95 -12.41 -7.38
CA TYR A 251 -15.20 -13.81 -7.06
C TYR A 251 -14.96 -14.66 -8.31
N ARG A 252 -14.13 -15.71 -8.18
CA ARG A 252 -13.90 -16.69 -9.24
C ARG A 252 -14.43 -18.04 -8.78
N CYS A 253 -15.30 -18.65 -9.60
CA CYS A 253 -15.75 -20.01 -9.39
C CYS A 253 -14.60 -21.01 -9.61
N GLN A 254 -14.82 -22.27 -9.22
CA GLN A 254 -13.81 -23.33 -9.34
C GLN A 254 -13.28 -23.46 -10.79
N PRO A 255 -12.01 -23.86 -10.97
CA PRO A 255 -11.42 -24.02 -12.30
C PRO A 255 -12.24 -24.98 -13.15
N GLY A 256 -12.67 -24.55 -14.34
CA GLY A 256 -13.43 -25.38 -15.30
C GLY A 256 -14.93 -25.09 -15.40
N VAL A 257 -15.50 -24.22 -14.55
CA VAL A 257 -16.89 -23.78 -14.66
C VAL A 257 -16.96 -22.44 -15.38
N THR A 258 -17.53 -22.42 -16.60
CA THR A 258 -17.86 -21.17 -17.30
C THR A 258 -19.12 -20.56 -16.71
N MET A 259 -18.97 -19.40 -16.07
CA MET A 259 -20.09 -18.62 -15.55
C MET A 259 -20.60 -17.65 -16.63
N PRO A 260 -21.93 -17.48 -16.76
CA PRO A 260 -22.50 -16.36 -17.47
C PRO A 260 -21.95 -15.02 -16.97
N ASP A 261 -21.75 -14.06 -17.87
CA ASP A 261 -21.16 -12.75 -17.54
C ASP A 261 -21.95 -11.98 -16.48
N GLU A 262 -23.25 -12.24 -16.38
CA GLU A 262 -24.17 -11.66 -15.40
C GLU A 262 -23.73 -11.93 -13.94
N PHE A 263 -23.04 -13.05 -13.70
CA PHE A 263 -22.54 -13.44 -12.37
C PHE A 263 -21.09 -12.98 -12.09
N ASN A 264 -20.42 -12.33 -13.05
CA ASN A 264 -19.09 -11.74 -12.85
C ASN A 264 -19.12 -10.42 -12.04
N CYS A 265 -20.28 -10.07 -11.48
CA CYS A 265 -20.50 -8.85 -10.70
C CYS A 265 -20.13 -8.99 -9.22
N PHE A 266 -19.72 -10.17 -8.75
CA PHE A 266 -19.40 -10.39 -7.34
C PHE A 266 -17.90 -10.26 -7.03
N ALA A 267 -17.60 -9.84 -5.81
CA ALA A 267 -16.30 -9.84 -5.16
C ALA A 267 -16.36 -10.65 -3.87
N THR A 268 -15.21 -11.19 -3.46
CA THR A 268 -15.08 -11.79 -2.13
C THR A 268 -15.05 -10.66 -1.09
N LYS A 269 -16.02 -10.65 -0.17
CA LYS A 269 -16.25 -9.56 0.78
C LYS A 269 -14.99 -9.19 1.58
N LYS A 270 -14.22 -10.20 2.02
CA LYS A 270 -12.94 -10.01 2.71
C LYS A 270 -11.93 -9.17 1.91
N TYR A 271 -11.82 -9.42 0.61
CA TYR A 271 -10.86 -8.73 -0.26
C TYR A 271 -11.38 -7.39 -0.76
N TYR A 272 -12.69 -7.26 -0.95
CA TYR A 272 -13.34 -5.98 -1.25
C TYR A 272 -13.05 -4.93 -0.18
N TRP A 273 -13.25 -5.26 1.10
CA TRP A 273 -12.94 -4.33 2.19
C TRP A 273 -11.45 -4.10 2.41
N LYS A 274 -10.62 -5.10 2.10
CA LYS A 274 -9.16 -4.93 2.11
C LYS A 274 -8.70 -3.96 1.02
N ALA A 275 -9.30 -4.00 -0.16
CA ALA A 275 -9.05 -3.03 -1.23
C ALA A 275 -9.38 -1.62 -0.76
N TRP A 276 -10.54 -1.39 -0.15
CA TRP A 276 -10.88 -0.08 0.43
C TRP A 276 -9.89 0.42 1.47
N TYR A 277 -9.40 -0.46 2.35
CA TYR A 277 -8.38 -0.12 3.32
C TYR A 277 -7.06 0.33 2.65
N ILE A 278 -6.65 -0.34 1.56
CA ILE A 278 -5.52 0.06 0.73
C ILE A 278 -5.76 1.45 0.10
N VAL A 279 -6.95 1.68 -0.47
CA VAL A 279 -7.32 2.97 -1.06
C VAL A 279 -7.26 4.10 -0.04
N MET A 280 -7.72 3.87 1.19
CA MET A 280 -7.62 4.87 2.27
C MET A 280 -6.17 5.22 2.60
N MET A 281 -5.27 4.23 2.61
CA MET A 281 -3.83 4.50 2.78
C MET A 281 -3.28 5.33 1.63
N TRP A 282 -3.55 4.95 0.37
CA TRP A 282 -3.05 5.68 -0.80
C TRP A 282 -3.57 7.12 -0.87
N ALA A 283 -4.85 7.33 -0.56
CA ALA A 283 -5.51 8.61 -0.71
C ALA A 283 -5.24 9.56 0.47
N CYS A 284 -5.16 9.04 1.70
CA CYS A 284 -5.23 9.86 2.92
C CYS A 284 -4.05 9.69 3.89
N ALA A 285 -3.21 8.65 3.77
CA ALA A 285 -2.08 8.44 4.69
C ALA A 285 -0.82 9.26 4.33
N GLY A 286 -0.84 9.98 3.19
CA GLY A 286 0.19 10.92 2.72
C GLY A 286 -0.32 12.36 2.70
N LYS A 287 0.42 13.29 2.08
CA LYS A 287 -0.16 14.54 1.60
C LYS A 287 -1.22 14.19 0.55
N VAL A 288 -2.37 14.85 0.60
CA VAL A 288 -3.45 14.63 -0.36
C VAL A 288 -2.99 15.07 -1.76
N GLY A 289 -3.05 14.14 -2.72
CA GLY A 289 -2.62 14.39 -4.10
C GLY A 289 -3.59 15.28 -4.89
N SER A 290 -3.12 15.84 -6.00
CA SER A 290 -3.94 16.68 -6.91
C SER A 290 -5.13 15.95 -7.53
N GLU A 291 -5.00 14.64 -7.70
CA GLU A 291 -6.03 13.78 -8.30
C GLU A 291 -7.16 13.39 -7.31
N MET A 292 -7.14 13.93 -6.08
CA MET A 292 -8.13 13.63 -5.05
C MET A 292 -9.56 13.93 -5.52
N GLU A 293 -9.79 14.99 -6.28
CA GLU A 293 -11.12 15.33 -6.79
C GLU A 293 -11.72 14.27 -7.70
N LYS A 294 -10.91 13.66 -8.56
CA LYS A 294 -11.36 12.60 -9.46
C LYS A 294 -11.75 11.35 -8.69
N ILE A 295 -10.93 10.94 -7.71
CA ILE A 295 -11.27 9.76 -6.89
C ILE A 295 -12.44 10.03 -5.95
N TYR A 296 -12.54 11.23 -5.38
CA TYR A 296 -13.62 11.64 -4.49
C TYR A 296 -14.97 11.63 -5.25
N SER A 297 -15.03 12.22 -6.43
CA SER A 297 -16.24 12.20 -7.27
C SER A 297 -16.63 10.80 -7.76
N THR A 298 -15.63 9.97 -8.08
CA THR A 298 -15.86 8.63 -8.65
C THR A 298 -16.33 7.59 -7.63
N TYR A 299 -15.90 7.69 -6.36
CA TYR A 299 -16.07 6.61 -5.38
C TYR A 299 -16.87 7.05 -4.13
N PRO A 300 -18.19 6.76 -4.07
CA PRO A 300 -19.03 7.14 -2.94
C PRO A 300 -18.58 6.53 -1.59
N GLN A 301 -18.10 5.29 -1.60
CA GLN A 301 -17.57 4.64 -0.39
C GLN A 301 -16.34 5.37 0.19
N LEU A 302 -15.45 5.87 -0.69
CA LEU A 302 -14.30 6.68 -0.27
C LEU A 302 -14.77 7.97 0.41
N ARG A 303 -15.78 8.64 -0.16
CA ARG A 303 -16.35 9.85 0.43
C ARG A 303 -16.95 9.61 1.80
N LEU A 304 -17.65 8.48 1.99
CA LEU A 304 -18.15 8.08 3.30
C LEU A 304 -17.01 7.89 4.32
N PHE A 305 -15.92 7.22 3.94
CA PHE A 305 -14.77 7.06 4.85
C PHE A 305 -14.07 8.37 5.17
N ILE A 306 -13.88 9.25 4.18
CA ILE A 306 -13.36 10.60 4.40
C ILE A 306 -14.29 11.37 5.34
N HIS A 307 -15.60 11.25 5.17
CA HIS A 307 -16.58 11.87 6.05
C HIS A 307 -16.44 11.35 7.49
N MET A 308 -16.40 10.02 7.70
CA MET A 308 -16.18 9.41 9.03
C MET A 308 -14.91 9.95 9.71
N VAL A 309 -13.82 10.10 8.96
CA VAL A 309 -12.55 10.65 9.46
C VAL A 309 -12.68 12.13 9.85
N LEU A 310 -13.38 12.93 9.04
CA LEU A 310 -13.56 14.37 9.29
C LEU A 310 -14.48 14.65 10.48
N VAL A 311 -15.59 13.89 10.64
CA VAL A 311 -16.46 14.00 11.83
C VAL A 311 -15.94 13.24 13.05
N LYS A 312 -14.84 12.48 12.90
CA LYS A 312 -14.29 11.57 13.93
C LYS A 312 -15.34 10.63 14.52
N SER A 313 -16.27 10.18 13.67
CA SER A 313 -17.35 9.28 14.05
C SER A 313 -17.29 8.05 13.15
N PHE A 314 -16.72 6.97 13.67
CA PHE A 314 -16.54 5.71 12.96
C PHE A 314 -17.76 4.80 13.20
N ARG A 315 -18.91 5.20 12.67
CA ARG A 315 -20.17 4.44 12.73
C ARG A 315 -20.90 4.51 11.40
N PHE A 316 -21.78 3.54 11.15
CA PHE A 316 -22.68 3.55 10.00
C PHE A 316 -24.08 3.11 10.44
N PRO A 317 -25.16 3.78 9.99
CA PRO A 317 -25.18 4.92 9.07
C PRO A 317 -24.87 6.28 9.73
N LEU A 318 -24.48 7.25 8.91
CA LEU A 318 -24.29 8.66 9.27
C LEU A 318 -25.15 9.53 8.37
N GLU A 319 -25.46 10.74 8.81
CA GLU A 319 -26.00 11.78 7.94
C GLU A 319 -24.93 12.17 6.94
N PHE A 320 -25.18 11.90 5.66
CA PHE A 320 -24.20 12.02 4.59
C PHE A 320 -24.91 12.26 3.26
N GLU A 321 -24.39 13.18 2.44
CA GLU A 321 -24.96 13.54 1.12
C GLU A 321 -26.46 13.85 1.14
N GLY A 322 -26.92 14.59 2.15
CA GLY A 322 -28.31 15.05 2.25
C GLY A 322 -29.32 13.96 2.62
N LYS A 323 -28.87 12.77 3.00
CA LYS A 323 -29.71 11.68 3.49
C LYS A 323 -29.57 11.47 5.00
N THR A 324 -30.67 11.15 5.65
CA THR A 324 -30.67 10.82 7.09
C THR A 324 -30.12 9.41 7.32
N PRO A 325 -29.70 9.08 8.57
CA PRO A 325 -29.27 7.73 8.90
C PRO A 325 -30.33 6.66 8.56
N GLU A 326 -31.62 6.96 8.75
CA GLU A 326 -32.73 6.06 8.47
C GLU A 326 -32.91 5.81 6.96
N GLU A 327 -32.74 6.84 6.13
CA GLU A 327 -32.78 6.71 4.68
C GLU A 327 -31.61 5.88 4.15
N TRP A 328 -30.42 6.05 4.72
CA TRP A 328 -29.27 5.20 4.39
C TRP A 328 -29.48 3.75 4.79
N GLU A 329 -30.11 3.51 5.95
CA GLU A 329 -30.48 2.16 6.40
C GLU A 329 -31.44 1.48 5.41
N ALA A 330 -32.48 2.19 4.97
CA ALA A 330 -33.46 1.67 4.01
C ALA A 330 -32.82 1.33 2.66
N VAL A 331 -31.96 2.21 2.15
CA VAL A 331 -31.24 2.02 0.87
C VAL A 331 -30.26 0.85 0.96
N GLU A 332 -29.57 0.67 2.08
CA GLU A 332 -28.64 -0.44 2.30
C GLU A 332 -29.38 -1.78 2.44
N ALA A 333 -30.52 -1.79 3.12
CA ALA A 333 -31.38 -2.96 3.22
C ALA A 333 -31.90 -3.41 1.84
N GLU A 334 -32.39 -2.48 1.02
CA GLU A 334 -32.84 -2.78 -0.35
C GLU A 334 -31.71 -3.35 -1.22
N THR A 335 -30.52 -2.77 -1.12
CA THR A 335 -29.34 -3.22 -1.88
C THR A 335 -28.88 -4.60 -1.41
N THR A 336 -28.93 -4.85 -0.10
CA THR A 336 -28.57 -6.14 0.49
C THR A 336 -29.55 -7.23 0.06
N GLU A 337 -30.84 -6.93 -0.03
CA GLU A 337 -31.83 -7.90 -0.49
C GLU A 337 -31.62 -8.27 -1.97
N LYS A 338 -31.40 -7.28 -2.84
CA LYS A 338 -31.01 -7.51 -4.25
C LYS A 338 -29.73 -8.33 -4.37
N GLU A 339 -28.76 -8.09 -3.48
CA GLU A 339 -27.52 -8.85 -3.45
C GLU A 339 -27.77 -10.31 -3.06
N LYS A 340 -28.58 -10.57 -2.03
CA LYS A 340 -28.95 -11.93 -1.65
C LYS A 340 -29.69 -12.67 -2.78
N GLU A 341 -30.68 -12.04 -3.40
CA GLU A 341 -31.41 -12.62 -4.53
C GLU A 341 -30.46 -13.04 -5.66
N ALA A 342 -29.51 -12.15 -6.02
CA ALA A 342 -28.53 -12.44 -7.05
C ALA A 342 -27.54 -13.55 -6.65
N ILE A 343 -27.14 -13.63 -5.37
CA ILE A 343 -26.29 -14.71 -4.85
C ILE A 343 -27.04 -16.05 -4.90
N LEU A 344 -28.30 -16.09 -4.47
CA LEU A 344 -29.12 -17.30 -4.50
C LEU A 344 -29.37 -17.78 -5.93
N ALA A 345 -29.59 -16.85 -6.87
CA ALA A 345 -29.71 -17.17 -8.30
C ALA A 345 -28.40 -17.80 -8.82
N MET A 346 -27.25 -17.25 -8.43
CA MET A 346 -25.94 -17.79 -8.80
C MET A 346 -25.68 -19.18 -8.21
N GLU A 347 -25.98 -19.39 -6.92
CA GLU A 347 -25.81 -20.70 -6.28
C GLU A 347 -26.81 -21.73 -6.81
N SER A 348 -28.03 -21.33 -7.14
CA SER A 348 -29.02 -22.21 -7.76
C SER A 348 -28.58 -22.65 -9.15
N PHE A 349 -27.96 -21.75 -9.92
CA PHE A 349 -27.35 -22.08 -11.19
C PHE A 349 -26.17 -23.07 -11.04
N LEU A 350 -25.28 -22.82 -10.08
CA LEU A 350 -24.12 -23.67 -9.81
C LEU A 350 -24.50 -25.08 -9.30
N SER A 351 -25.48 -25.15 -8.41
CA SER A 351 -25.95 -26.41 -7.80
C SER A 351 -26.94 -27.17 -8.69
N LYS A 352 -27.50 -26.52 -9.72
CA LYS A 352 -28.63 -27.02 -10.53
C LYS A 352 -29.85 -27.42 -9.68
N SER A 353 -30.00 -26.80 -8.53
CA SER A 353 -31.08 -27.03 -7.56
C SER A 353 -31.52 -25.70 -6.95
N SER A 354 -32.77 -25.59 -6.51
CA SER A 354 -33.25 -24.39 -5.83
C SER A 354 -32.50 -24.22 -4.50
N MET A 355 -31.80 -23.10 -4.33
CA MET A 355 -31.11 -22.75 -3.09
C MET A 355 -31.98 -21.83 -2.24
N GLU A 356 -32.14 -22.18 -0.97
CA GLU A 356 -32.79 -21.35 0.05
C GLU A 356 -31.73 -20.66 0.90
N GLU A 357 -32.08 -19.55 1.57
CA GLU A 357 -31.15 -18.74 2.38
C GLU A 357 -30.36 -19.58 3.40
N GLU A 358 -31.02 -20.53 4.08
CA GLU A 358 -30.42 -21.40 5.10
C GLU A 358 -29.38 -22.38 4.51
N SER A 359 -29.49 -22.69 3.23
CA SER A 359 -28.60 -23.61 2.51
C SER A 359 -27.41 -22.92 1.84
N SER A 360 -27.43 -21.58 1.77
CA SER A 360 -26.41 -20.79 1.09
C SER A 360 -25.07 -20.82 1.81
N LYS A 361 -23.98 -20.96 1.03
CA LYS A 361 -22.60 -20.87 1.53
C LYS A 361 -21.95 -19.53 1.16
N LEU A 362 -22.48 -18.85 0.15
CA LEU A 362 -21.93 -17.62 -0.40
C LEU A 362 -22.54 -16.37 0.22
N ILE A 363 -23.77 -16.43 0.76
CA ILE A 363 -24.34 -15.33 1.56
C ILE A 363 -23.37 -14.98 2.70
N GLY A 364 -23.07 -13.69 2.84
CA GLY A 364 -22.11 -13.17 3.80
C GLY A 364 -20.63 -13.31 3.42
N THR A 365 -20.30 -14.17 2.45
CA THR A 365 -18.93 -14.39 1.96
C THR A 365 -18.59 -13.52 0.74
N ILE A 366 -19.55 -13.37 -0.19
CA ILE A 366 -19.40 -12.55 -1.40
C ILE A 366 -20.33 -11.35 -1.36
N CYS A 367 -20.05 -10.36 -2.21
CA CYS A 367 -20.81 -9.13 -2.30
C CYS A 367 -20.63 -8.48 -3.69
N PHE A 368 -21.53 -7.62 -4.15
CA PHE A 368 -21.36 -6.89 -5.41
C PHE A 368 -20.06 -6.09 -5.46
N ASN A 369 -19.32 -6.24 -6.57
CA ASN A 369 -18.08 -5.55 -6.87
C ASN A 369 -18.36 -4.22 -7.60
N GLN A 370 -19.07 -3.32 -6.92
CA GLN A 370 -19.45 -2.01 -7.47
C GLN A 370 -18.79 -0.90 -6.65
N PRO A 371 -17.47 -0.66 -6.79
CA PRO A 371 -16.78 0.36 -6.00
C PRO A 371 -17.26 1.79 -6.31
N ARG A 372 -17.80 2.01 -7.51
CA ARG A 372 -18.42 3.27 -7.95
C ARG A 372 -19.92 3.36 -7.60
N GLY A 373 -20.48 2.29 -7.04
CA GLY A 373 -21.86 2.22 -6.60
C GLY A 373 -22.07 2.94 -5.26
N MET A 374 -23.27 2.77 -4.73
CA MET A 374 -23.69 3.38 -3.47
C MET A 374 -22.81 2.93 -2.30
N PRO A 375 -22.57 3.79 -1.29
CA PRO A 375 -21.84 3.39 -0.09
C PRO A 375 -22.51 2.21 0.60
N ARG A 376 -21.70 1.27 1.07
CA ARG A 376 -22.12 0.04 1.75
C ARG A 376 -21.73 0.10 3.21
N ARG A 377 -22.48 -0.62 4.05
CA ARG A 377 -22.15 -0.81 5.47
C ARG A 377 -20.81 -1.52 5.62
N PRO A 378 -19.76 -0.86 6.16
CA PRO A 378 -18.48 -1.50 6.42
C PRO A 378 -18.59 -2.44 7.62
N PRO A 379 -17.96 -3.63 7.60
CA PRO A 379 -17.89 -4.49 8.76
C PRO A 379 -17.18 -3.81 9.93
N GLU A 380 -17.62 -4.07 11.16
CA GLU A 380 -17.04 -3.53 12.39
C GLU A 380 -15.50 -3.68 12.49
N PRO A 381 -14.88 -4.82 12.11
CA PRO A 381 -13.42 -4.94 12.12
C PRO A 381 -12.72 -4.01 11.12
N VAL A 382 -13.39 -3.62 10.04
CA VAL A 382 -12.87 -2.68 9.03
C VAL A 382 -12.97 -1.25 9.55
N ILE A 383 -14.09 -0.91 10.20
CA ILE A 383 -14.31 0.38 10.86
C ILE A 383 -13.22 0.65 11.90
N ARG A 384 -12.96 -0.31 12.80
CA ARG A 384 -11.91 -0.18 13.82
C ARG A 384 -10.51 -0.04 13.23
N LYS A 385 -10.20 -0.80 12.17
CA LYS A 385 -8.92 -0.65 11.46
C LYS A 385 -8.77 0.72 10.81
N LEU A 386 -9.86 1.27 10.29
CA LEU A 386 -9.88 2.60 9.71
C LEU A 386 -9.70 3.69 10.77
N GLU A 387 -10.33 3.55 11.93
CA GLU A 387 -10.16 4.46 13.07
C GLU A 387 -8.71 4.53 13.53
N VAL A 388 -8.08 3.37 13.78
CA VAL A 388 -6.66 3.28 14.15
C VAL A 388 -5.78 3.95 13.07
N LEU A 389 -5.99 3.60 11.80
CA LEU A 389 -5.24 4.18 10.68
C LEU A 389 -5.41 5.71 10.59
N ALA A 390 -6.62 6.21 10.83
CA ALA A 390 -6.92 7.64 10.76
C ALA A 390 -6.17 8.43 11.85
N ILE A 391 -6.07 7.87 13.05
CA ILE A 391 -5.32 8.43 14.17
C ILE A 391 -3.82 8.36 13.88
N ASP A 392 -3.28 7.17 13.57
CA ASP A 392 -1.85 6.94 13.34
C ASP A 392 -1.29 7.83 12.21
N CYS A 393 -2.09 8.05 11.16
CA CYS A 393 -1.69 8.89 10.03
C CYS A 393 -2.08 10.36 10.17
N SER A 394 -2.80 10.75 11.24
CA SER A 394 -3.39 12.08 11.40
C SER A 394 -4.21 12.53 10.18
N MET A 395 -5.00 11.61 9.61
CA MET A 395 -5.69 11.81 8.32
C MET A 395 -6.60 13.04 8.31
N ALA A 396 -7.31 13.29 9.41
CA ALA A 396 -8.24 14.41 9.51
C ALA A 396 -7.53 15.76 9.30
N SER A 397 -6.34 15.93 9.90
CA SER A 397 -5.50 17.12 9.72
C SER A 397 -5.12 17.33 8.25
N ARG A 398 -4.68 16.26 7.58
CA ARG A 398 -4.23 16.32 6.17
C ARG A 398 -5.36 16.55 5.19
N LEU A 399 -6.52 15.95 5.44
CA LEU A 399 -7.72 16.16 4.64
C LEU A 399 -8.19 17.61 4.72
N CYS A 400 -8.01 18.28 5.86
CA CYS A 400 -8.37 19.70 6.00
C CYS A 400 -7.50 20.63 5.16
N GLU A 401 -6.29 20.22 4.80
CA GLU A 401 -5.41 20.96 3.89
C GLU A 401 -5.77 20.74 2.40
N CYS A 402 -6.63 19.77 2.09
CA CYS A 402 -7.08 19.51 0.73
C CYS A 402 -8.09 20.56 0.26
N ARG A 403 -7.80 21.19 -0.88
CA ARG A 403 -8.63 22.20 -1.53
C ARG A 403 -9.25 21.75 -2.86
N GLN A 404 -8.93 20.54 -3.30
CA GLN A 404 -9.40 19.98 -4.57
C GLN A 404 -9.91 18.54 -4.35
N PRO A 405 -11.18 18.37 -3.94
CA PRO A 405 -12.13 19.40 -3.50
C PRO A 405 -11.82 19.90 -2.09
N ASP A 406 -12.40 21.04 -1.72
CA ASP A 406 -12.31 21.53 -0.33
C ASP A 406 -13.10 20.60 0.60
N MET A 407 -12.37 19.77 1.34
CA MET A 407 -12.96 18.75 2.21
C MET A 407 -13.74 19.35 3.38
N VAL A 408 -13.35 20.53 3.86
CA VAL A 408 -14.03 21.20 4.96
C VAL A 408 -15.34 21.81 4.47
N ASP A 409 -15.34 22.38 3.26
CA ASP A 409 -16.58 22.84 2.62
C ASP A 409 -17.53 21.67 2.35
N GLN A 410 -17.02 20.53 1.86
CA GLN A 410 -17.85 19.31 1.70
C GLN A 410 -18.43 18.83 3.04
N LEU A 411 -17.67 18.90 4.12
CA LEU A 411 -18.16 18.57 5.46
C LEU A 411 -19.32 19.49 5.86
N ILE A 412 -19.15 20.81 5.71
CA ILE A 412 -20.16 21.80 6.07
C ILE A 412 -21.42 21.63 5.21
N ARG A 413 -21.29 21.31 3.92
CA ARG A 413 -22.43 21.02 3.05
C ARG A 413 -23.19 19.76 3.48
N ASN A 414 -22.48 18.72 3.93
CA ASN A 414 -23.08 17.44 4.27
C ASN A 414 -23.84 17.43 5.60
N VAL A 415 -23.30 18.05 6.66
CA VAL A 415 -23.92 18.02 8.01
C VAL A 415 -24.40 19.39 8.50
N GLY A 416 -24.17 20.44 7.73
CA GLY A 416 -24.44 21.82 8.13
C GLY A 416 -23.36 22.41 9.05
N PRO A 417 -23.26 23.75 9.12
CA PRO A 417 -22.20 24.43 9.87
C PRO A 417 -22.23 24.09 11.37
N SER A 418 -23.41 23.98 11.98
CA SER A 418 -23.54 23.73 13.43
C SER A 418 -22.98 22.37 13.87
N LYS A 419 -23.12 21.32 13.03
CA LYS A 419 -22.59 19.98 13.32
C LYS A 419 -21.14 19.81 12.88
N ALA A 420 -20.71 20.53 11.85
CA ALA A 420 -19.32 20.50 11.38
C ALA A 420 -18.36 21.26 12.32
N MET A 421 -18.82 22.35 12.94
CA MET A 421 -17.94 23.26 13.67
C MET A 421 -17.21 22.67 14.87
N PRO A 422 -17.79 21.77 15.69
CA PRO A 422 -17.05 21.09 16.76
C PRO A 422 -15.85 20.28 16.25
N ALA A 423 -16.00 19.58 15.12
CA ALA A 423 -14.91 18.83 14.51
C ALA A 423 -13.81 19.78 14.00
N ILE A 424 -14.21 20.88 13.34
CA ILE A 424 -13.29 21.93 12.86
C ILE A 424 -12.55 22.62 14.03
N GLN A 425 -13.25 22.87 15.15
CA GLN A 425 -12.65 23.41 16.38
C GLN A 425 -11.54 22.52 16.92
N GLU A 426 -11.83 21.23 17.06
CA GLU A 426 -10.85 20.27 17.56
C GLU A 426 -9.65 20.14 16.59
N LEU A 427 -9.91 20.23 15.28
CA LEU A 427 -8.85 20.24 14.28
C LEU A 427 -7.90 21.44 14.45
N PHE A 428 -8.41 22.65 14.68
CA PHE A 428 -7.56 23.82 14.96
C PHE A 428 -6.78 23.69 16.27
N ALA A 429 -7.37 23.07 17.29
CA ALA A 429 -6.67 22.81 18.54
C ALA A 429 -5.51 21.83 18.35
N THR A 430 -5.63 20.90 17.40
CA THR A 430 -4.64 19.86 17.15
C THR A 430 -3.59 20.28 16.12
N ASN A 431 -3.96 21.10 15.13
CA ASN A 431 -3.07 21.59 14.09
C ASN A 431 -3.27 23.09 13.81
N SER A 432 -2.33 23.91 14.28
CA SER A 432 -2.34 25.35 14.02
C SER A 432 -2.13 25.70 12.55
N SER A 433 -1.39 24.88 11.77
CA SER A 433 -1.19 25.12 10.33
C SER A 433 -2.47 24.94 9.52
N ALA A 434 -3.46 24.20 10.05
CA ALA A 434 -4.75 24.05 9.41
C ALA A 434 -5.49 25.40 9.27
N ILE A 435 -5.27 26.33 10.21
CA ILE A 435 -5.85 27.69 10.17
C ILE A 435 -5.33 28.45 8.95
N GLU A 436 -4.01 28.38 8.69
CA GLU A 436 -3.38 29.07 7.57
C GLU A 436 -3.83 28.53 6.21
N ALA A 437 -4.11 27.23 6.14
CA ALA A 437 -4.55 26.59 4.91
C ALA A 437 -6.01 26.91 4.56
N MET A 438 -6.84 27.36 5.50
CA MET A 438 -8.30 27.42 5.35
C MET A 438 -8.81 28.64 4.55
N PRO A 439 -9.89 28.49 3.76
CA PRO A 439 -10.52 29.62 3.09
C PRO A 439 -11.06 30.64 4.10
N ALA A 440 -11.00 31.94 3.73
CA ALA A 440 -11.54 33.02 4.54
C ALA A 440 -13.03 32.83 4.87
N SER A 441 -13.82 32.27 3.95
CA SER A 441 -15.24 31.96 4.16
C SER A 441 -15.46 31.02 5.34
N THR A 442 -14.68 29.94 5.41
CA THR A 442 -14.77 28.93 6.48
C THR A 442 -14.29 29.50 7.81
N LEU A 443 -13.22 30.33 7.79
CA LEU A 443 -12.76 31.05 8.98
C LEU A 443 -13.80 32.05 9.50
N CYS A 444 -14.50 32.76 8.61
CA CYS A 444 -15.59 33.66 8.98
C CYS A 444 -16.77 32.90 9.59
N GLN A 445 -17.17 31.76 9.00
CA GLN A 445 -18.22 30.90 9.56
C GLN A 445 -17.83 30.36 10.94
N TYR A 446 -16.57 29.98 11.11
CA TYR A 446 -16.02 29.56 12.39
C TYR A 446 -16.09 30.67 13.45
N LEU A 447 -15.59 31.86 13.14
CA LEU A 447 -15.65 33.02 14.03
C LEU A 447 -17.10 33.39 14.39
N HIS A 448 -18.02 33.31 13.42
CA HIS A 448 -19.43 33.57 13.67
C HIS A 448 -20.02 32.56 14.67
N TYR A 449 -19.75 31.27 14.48
CA TYR A 449 -20.19 30.22 15.40
C TYR A 449 -19.59 30.38 16.80
N ASP A 450 -18.28 30.64 16.90
CA ASP A 450 -17.62 30.83 18.20
C ASP A 450 -18.17 32.04 18.95
N LEU A 451 -18.38 33.17 18.25
CA LEU A 451 -19.00 34.37 18.83
C LEU A 451 -20.45 34.12 19.27
N GLN A 452 -21.24 33.38 18.50
CA GLN A 452 -22.59 33.00 18.90
C GLN A 452 -22.58 32.11 20.15
N ARG A 453 -21.72 31.10 20.20
CA ARG A 453 -21.59 30.20 21.35
C ARG A 453 -21.16 30.95 22.63
N ARG A 454 -20.21 31.89 22.52
CA ARG A 454 -19.81 32.76 23.65
C ARG A 454 -20.94 33.68 24.11
N LYS A 455 -21.80 34.16 23.20
CA LYS A 455 -22.98 34.95 23.57
C LYS A 455 -24.00 34.10 24.34
N VAL A 456 -24.28 32.88 23.89
CA VAL A 456 -25.20 31.97 24.59
C VAL A 456 -24.67 31.63 25.99
N ALA A 457 -23.37 31.31 26.12
CA ALA A 457 -22.76 31.05 27.42
C ALA A 457 -22.86 32.24 28.40
N LYS A 458 -22.70 33.48 27.91
CA LYS A 458 -22.88 34.69 28.73
C LYS A 458 -24.33 34.93 29.13
N VAL A 459 -25.29 34.57 28.28
CA VAL A 459 -26.73 34.68 28.60
C VAL A 459 -27.11 33.65 29.66
N ASP A 460 -26.61 32.42 29.58
CA ASP A 460 -26.83 31.38 30.58
C ASP A 460 -26.21 31.73 31.94
N GLU A 461 -24.99 32.29 31.96
CA GLU A 461 -24.38 32.80 33.21
C GLU A 461 -25.16 33.97 33.81
N SER A 462 -25.67 34.90 32.98
CA SER A 462 -26.51 36.00 33.46
C SER A 462 -27.89 35.55 33.95
N SER A 463 -28.40 34.44 33.41
CA SER A 463 -29.67 33.84 33.82
C SER A 463 -29.54 33.03 35.11
N ALA A 464 -28.38 32.39 35.33
CA ALA A 464 -28.05 31.67 36.56
C ALA A 464 -27.73 32.60 37.74
N LEU A 465 -27.34 33.85 37.48
CA LEU A 465 -27.16 34.91 38.50
C LEU A 465 -28.47 35.62 38.88
N HIS A 466 -29.57 35.33 38.17
CA HIS A 466 -30.90 35.89 38.41
C HIS A 466 -31.93 34.87 38.94
N MET A 467 -31.48 33.66 39.31
CA MET A 467 -32.15 32.76 40.27
C MET A 467 -31.38 32.78 41.59
#